data_AF-A0A3N5I8Y9-F1
#
_entry.id   AF-A0A3N5I8Y9-F1
#
_cell.length_a   1.000
_cell.length_b   1.000
_cell.length_c   1.000
_cell.angle_alpha   90.00
_cell.angle_beta   90.00
_cell.angle_gamma   90.00
#
_symmetry.space_group_name_H-M   'P 1'
#
loop_
_entity.id
_entity.type
_entity.pdbx_description
1 polymer ?
#
loop_
_entity_poly.entity_id
_entity_poly.type
_entity_poly.pdbx_seq_one_letter_code
_entity_poly.pdbx_strand_id
1 'polypeptide(L)'
;MSRLEHITHALSNVQRASDAVTPETVATLTRALIESFENETEFERLEDEYASDSEFGDLQLSITMALLKLKYGDAEWFVPNIIRYLNSDPQLHELAEAALNLSFPITDDRVSYTASLTQIQQDVIDAILANEFVWKSNPDFGVQLASRGLPSTRQDLAGLGTNNAG
;
A
#
# COMPACT_ATOMS: atom_id res chain seq x y z
N MET A 1 -15.30 16.85 -16.05
CA MET A 1 -13.94 16.29 -15.99
C MET A 1 -14.00 14.87 -16.51
N SER A 2 -13.02 14.46 -17.31
CA SER A 2 -12.82 13.06 -17.69
C SER A 2 -12.37 12.23 -16.49
N ARG A 3 -12.42 10.89 -16.60
CA ARG A 3 -11.95 9.98 -15.54
C ARG A 3 -10.45 10.16 -15.28
N LEU A 4 -9.65 10.31 -16.34
CA LEU A 4 -8.23 10.59 -16.25
C LEU A 4 -7.94 11.92 -15.54
N GLU A 5 -8.72 12.98 -15.82
CA GLU A 5 -8.58 14.26 -15.12
C GLU A 5 -8.82 14.13 -13.61
N HIS A 6 -9.78 13.32 -13.18
CA HIS A 6 -10.00 13.05 -11.75
C HIS A 6 -8.81 12.31 -11.12
N ILE A 7 -8.27 11.30 -11.80
CA ILE A 7 -7.12 10.52 -11.29
C ILE A 7 -5.87 11.41 -11.23
N THR A 8 -5.55 12.14 -12.29
CA THR A 8 -4.40 13.06 -12.33
C THR A 8 -4.51 14.17 -11.29
N HIS A 9 -5.71 14.70 -11.06
CA HIS A 9 -5.95 15.67 -9.98
C HIS A 9 -5.72 15.04 -8.59
N ALA A 10 -6.22 13.82 -8.36
CA ALA A 10 -6.00 13.09 -7.12
C ALA A 10 -4.51 12.79 -6.87
N LEU A 11 -3.79 12.33 -7.90
CA LEU A 11 -2.34 12.12 -7.86
C LEU A 11 -1.60 13.43 -7.51
N SER A 12 -1.98 14.54 -8.16
CA SER A 12 -1.38 15.86 -7.90
C SER A 12 -1.60 16.32 -6.46
N ASN A 13 -2.78 16.06 -5.88
CA ASN A 13 -3.09 16.40 -4.50
C ASN A 13 -2.19 15.63 -3.52
N VAL A 14 -2.05 14.32 -3.73
CA VAL A 14 -1.16 13.46 -2.93
C VAL A 14 0.31 13.85 -3.08
N GLN A 15 0.72 14.32 -4.27
CA GLN A 15 2.09 14.77 -4.53
C GLN A 15 2.46 16.07 -3.80
N ARG A 16 1.53 17.04 -3.74
CA ARG A 16 1.82 18.39 -3.22
C ARG A 16 1.86 18.46 -1.69
N ALA A 17 0.97 17.75 -1.00
CA ALA A 17 0.96 17.73 0.47
C ALA A 17 0.14 16.53 0.98
N SER A 18 0.70 15.74 1.90
CA SER A 18 -0.02 14.63 2.57
C SER A 18 -1.27 15.13 3.32
N ASP A 19 -1.28 16.38 3.79
CA ASP A 19 -2.42 16.97 4.48
C ASP A 19 -3.55 17.45 3.52
N ALA A 20 -3.30 17.43 2.21
CA ALA A 20 -4.30 17.74 1.18
C ALA A 20 -5.05 16.49 0.68
N VAL A 21 -4.75 15.31 1.24
CA VAL A 21 -5.41 14.06 0.87
C VAL A 21 -6.82 14.04 1.46
N THR A 22 -7.81 14.20 0.59
CA THR A 22 -9.22 14.10 0.96
C THR A 22 -9.71 12.65 0.88
N PRO A 23 -10.79 12.28 1.59
CA PRO A 23 -11.43 10.97 1.42
C PRO A 23 -11.82 10.69 -0.04
N GLU A 24 -12.15 11.72 -0.81
CA GLU A 24 -12.43 11.62 -2.25
C GLU A 24 -11.18 11.29 -3.07
N THR A 25 -10.03 11.87 -2.72
CA THR A 25 -8.73 11.56 -3.33
C THR A 25 -8.38 10.10 -3.09
N VAL A 26 -8.51 9.63 -1.85
CA VAL A 26 -8.33 8.21 -1.48
C VAL A 26 -9.29 7.34 -2.28
N ALA A 27 -10.59 7.62 -2.26
CA ALA A 27 -11.59 6.84 -2.99
C ALA A 27 -11.33 6.78 -4.51
N THR A 28 -10.81 7.86 -5.10
CA THR A 28 -10.48 7.93 -6.53
C THR A 28 -9.30 7.03 -6.87
N LEU A 29 -8.20 7.13 -6.13
CA LEU A 29 -6.98 6.34 -6.38
C LEU A 29 -7.19 4.86 -6.09
N THR A 30 -7.88 4.55 -5.00
CA THR A 30 -8.20 3.16 -4.62
C THR A 30 -9.14 2.50 -5.63
N ARG A 31 -10.14 3.23 -6.15
CA ARG A 31 -11.00 2.72 -7.24
C ARG A 31 -10.21 2.46 -8.51
N ALA A 32 -9.33 3.39 -8.90
CA ALA A 32 -8.49 3.21 -10.08
C ALA A 32 -7.60 1.97 -9.97
N LEU A 33 -7.02 1.70 -8.79
CA LEU A 33 -6.24 0.49 -8.54
C LEU A 33 -7.09 -0.79 -8.51
N ILE A 34 -8.35 -0.74 -8.04
CA ILE A 34 -9.24 -1.91 -8.14
C ILE A 34 -9.55 -2.20 -9.61
N GLU A 35 -9.84 -1.14 -10.38
CA GLU A 35 -10.20 -1.24 -11.79
C GLU A 35 -9.04 -1.76 -12.65
N SER A 36 -7.78 -1.49 -12.29
CA SER A 36 -6.63 -2.09 -12.99
C SER A 36 -6.60 -3.60 -12.91
N PHE A 37 -7.18 -4.19 -11.86
CA PHE A 37 -7.30 -5.63 -11.71
C PHE A 37 -8.62 -6.19 -12.24
N GLU A 38 -9.74 -5.48 -12.01
CA GLU A 38 -11.09 -6.01 -12.29
C GLU A 38 -11.58 -5.68 -13.71
N ASN A 39 -10.96 -4.69 -14.38
CA ASN A 39 -11.33 -4.25 -15.72
C ASN A 39 -10.09 -3.80 -16.51
N GLU A 40 -9.15 -4.74 -16.69
CA GLU A 40 -7.85 -4.56 -17.32
C GLU A 40 -7.92 -3.78 -18.64
N THR A 41 -8.81 -4.17 -19.56
CA THR A 41 -8.94 -3.48 -20.87
C THR A 41 -9.31 -2.00 -20.76
N GLU A 42 -10.14 -1.63 -19.80
CA GLU A 42 -10.50 -0.21 -19.60
C GLU A 42 -9.40 0.55 -18.88
N PHE A 43 -8.66 -0.12 -18.00
CA PHE A 43 -7.50 0.46 -17.34
C PHE A 43 -6.32 0.64 -18.30
N GLU A 44 -6.04 -0.31 -19.19
CA GLU A 44 -5.03 -0.19 -20.26
C GLU A 44 -5.27 1.05 -21.13
N ARG A 45 -6.52 1.38 -21.44
CA ARG A 45 -6.84 2.63 -22.16
C ARG A 45 -6.47 3.88 -21.36
N LEU A 46 -6.74 3.87 -20.06
CA LEU A 46 -6.37 4.99 -19.18
C LEU A 46 -4.86 5.10 -19.01
N GLU A 47 -4.18 3.96 -18.95
CA GLU A 47 -2.72 3.84 -18.93
C GLU A 47 -2.10 4.45 -20.19
N ASP A 48 -2.61 4.09 -21.38
CA ASP A 48 -2.18 4.64 -22.67
C ASP A 48 -2.42 6.16 -22.75
N GLU A 49 -3.61 6.62 -22.32
CA GLU A 49 -3.93 8.05 -22.26
C GLU A 49 -2.98 8.79 -21.29
N TYR A 50 -2.74 8.24 -20.10
CA TYR A 50 -1.84 8.82 -19.10
C TYR A 50 -0.38 8.87 -19.56
N ALA A 51 0.11 7.82 -20.23
CA ALA A 51 1.46 7.74 -20.77
C ALA A 51 1.68 8.76 -21.89
N SER A 52 0.63 9.11 -22.64
CA SER A 52 0.70 10.13 -23.68
C SER A 52 0.78 11.57 -23.13
N ASP A 53 0.22 11.81 -21.95
CA ASP A 53 0.07 13.13 -21.32
C ASP A 53 1.07 13.39 -20.16
N SER A 54 1.74 12.37 -19.62
CA SER A 54 2.59 12.49 -18.44
C SER A 54 4.03 12.03 -18.68
N GLU A 55 4.99 12.70 -18.03
CA GLU A 55 6.41 12.27 -18.02
C GLU A 55 6.64 11.04 -17.12
N PHE A 56 5.62 10.58 -16.40
CA PHE A 56 5.73 9.56 -15.34
C PHE A 56 5.51 8.12 -15.84
N GLY A 57 5.04 7.94 -17.07
CA GLY A 57 5.11 6.71 -17.87
C GLY A 57 4.24 5.53 -17.41
N ASP A 58 3.87 5.46 -16.13
CA ASP A 58 3.11 4.35 -15.55
C ASP A 58 2.10 4.87 -14.52
N LEU A 59 0.81 4.76 -14.85
CA LEU A 59 -0.33 5.19 -14.04
C LEU A 59 -0.51 4.26 -12.83
N GLN A 60 -0.34 2.95 -13.00
CA GLN A 60 -0.45 1.96 -11.92
C GLN A 60 0.62 2.19 -10.84
N LEU A 61 1.86 2.44 -11.24
CA LEU A 61 2.95 2.81 -10.35
C LEU A 61 2.69 4.17 -9.71
N SER A 62 2.21 5.16 -10.47
CA SER A 62 1.90 6.50 -9.94
C SER A 62 0.82 6.44 -8.86
N ILE A 63 -0.23 5.64 -9.06
CA ILE A 63 -1.27 5.37 -8.06
C ILE A 63 -0.67 4.68 -6.84
N THR A 64 0.15 3.64 -7.04
CA THR A 64 0.81 2.90 -5.97
C THR A 64 1.68 3.82 -5.11
N MET A 65 2.51 4.66 -5.74
CA MET A 65 3.36 5.64 -5.07
C MET A 65 2.56 6.73 -4.35
N ALA A 66 1.36 7.06 -4.83
CA ALA A 66 0.47 7.96 -4.12
C ALA A 66 -0.11 7.26 -2.87
N LEU A 67 -0.52 6.00 -2.96
CA LEU A 67 -1.05 5.24 -1.83
C LEU A 67 -0.01 5.05 -0.70
N LEU A 68 1.28 4.98 -1.01
CA LEU A 68 2.36 4.99 -0.01
C LEU A 68 2.31 6.19 0.94
N LYS A 69 1.79 7.34 0.48
CA LYS A 69 1.76 8.56 1.29
C LYS A 69 0.59 8.63 2.26
N LEU A 70 -0.32 7.65 2.21
CA LEU A 70 -1.43 7.55 3.13
C LEU A 70 -0.94 7.12 4.52
N LYS A 71 -1.54 7.68 5.56
CA LYS A 71 -1.20 7.43 6.96
C LYS A 71 -2.15 6.38 7.55
N TYR A 72 -1.76 5.89 8.71
CA TYR A 72 -2.57 4.97 9.50
C TYR A 72 -4.00 5.48 9.68
N GLY A 73 -4.98 4.63 9.33
CA GLY A 73 -6.40 4.95 9.44
C GLY A 73 -7.02 5.75 8.28
N ASP A 74 -6.24 6.30 7.35
CA ASP A 74 -6.79 7.10 6.23
C ASP A 74 -7.69 6.26 5.30
N ALA A 75 -7.37 4.97 5.14
CA ALA A 75 -8.01 4.07 4.19
C ALA A 75 -7.98 2.61 4.63
N GLU A 76 -8.14 2.31 5.92
CA GLU A 76 -8.04 0.93 6.45
C GLU A 76 -8.99 -0.05 5.73
N TRP A 77 -10.18 0.43 5.33
CA TRP A 77 -11.16 -0.35 4.54
C TRP A 77 -10.62 -0.84 3.19
N PHE A 78 -9.56 -0.23 2.67
CA PHE A 78 -8.97 -0.58 1.38
C PHE A 78 -7.85 -1.63 1.48
N VAL A 79 -7.28 -1.85 2.67
CA VAL A 79 -6.18 -2.79 2.90
C VAL A 79 -6.44 -4.19 2.34
N PRO A 80 -7.66 -4.79 2.43
CA PRO A 80 -7.91 -6.11 1.84
C PRO A 80 -7.71 -6.14 0.31
N ASN A 81 -7.99 -5.05 -0.39
CA ASN A 81 -7.76 -4.96 -1.84
C ASN A 81 -6.26 -4.82 -2.15
N ILE A 82 -5.51 -4.07 -1.34
CA ILE A 82 -4.05 -3.99 -1.45
C ILE A 82 -3.42 -5.38 -1.29
N ILE A 83 -3.85 -6.14 -0.26
CA ILE A 83 -3.36 -7.51 -0.02
C ILE A 83 -3.70 -8.43 -1.21
N ARG A 84 -4.94 -8.36 -1.71
CA ARG A 84 -5.35 -9.12 -2.90
C ARG A 84 -4.45 -8.80 -4.09
N TYR A 85 -4.14 -7.53 -4.31
CA TYR A 85 -3.29 -7.07 -5.41
C TYR A 85 -1.84 -7.55 -5.27
N LEU A 86 -1.26 -7.38 -4.09
CA LEU A 86 0.10 -7.82 -3.78
C LEU A 86 0.26 -9.33 -4.01
N ASN A 87 -0.76 -10.13 -3.64
CA ASN A 87 -0.75 -11.57 -3.84
C ASN A 87 -0.92 -11.99 -5.31
N SER A 88 -1.56 -11.17 -6.15
CA SER A 88 -1.70 -11.43 -7.58
C SER A 88 -0.51 -10.94 -8.40
N ASP A 89 0.11 -9.83 -7.99
CA ASP A 89 1.28 -9.25 -8.65
C ASP A 89 2.32 -8.80 -7.62
N PRO A 90 3.27 -9.68 -7.27
CA PRO A 90 4.33 -9.38 -6.30
C PRO A 90 5.34 -8.32 -6.76
N GLN A 91 5.30 -7.86 -8.02
CA GLN A 91 6.26 -6.89 -8.54
C GLN A 91 6.03 -5.48 -7.95
N LEU A 92 4.78 -5.17 -7.59
CA LEU A 92 4.40 -3.93 -6.91
C LEU A 92 4.59 -4.04 -5.40
N HIS A 93 5.83 -4.30 -4.97
CA HIS A 93 6.18 -4.44 -3.57
C HIS A 93 5.88 -3.19 -2.72
N GLU A 94 5.79 -2.01 -3.33
CA GLU A 94 5.35 -0.76 -2.70
C GLU A 94 3.94 -0.90 -2.09
N LEU A 95 3.09 -1.78 -2.62
CA LEU A 95 1.79 -2.07 -2.02
C LEU A 95 1.91 -2.70 -0.64
N ALA A 96 2.99 -3.45 -0.36
CA ALA A 96 3.26 -3.98 0.96
C ALA A 96 3.53 -2.84 1.97
N GLU A 97 4.28 -1.81 1.55
CA GLU A 97 4.53 -0.62 2.36
C GLU A 97 3.25 0.20 2.55
N ALA A 98 2.41 0.34 1.52
CA ALA A 98 1.12 1.02 1.64
C ALA A 98 0.20 0.30 2.65
N ALA A 99 0.11 -1.03 2.57
CA ALA A 99 -0.66 -1.84 3.53
C ALA A 99 -0.13 -1.67 4.96
N LEU A 100 1.19 -1.64 5.11
CA LEU A 100 1.88 -1.41 6.37
C LEU A 100 1.58 -0.02 6.94
N ASN A 101 1.64 1.03 6.12
CA ASN A 101 1.36 2.41 6.51
C ASN A 101 -0.09 2.60 6.98
N LEU A 102 -1.03 1.97 6.29
CA LEU A 102 -2.46 2.07 6.60
C LEU A 102 -2.88 1.28 7.84
N SER A 103 -2.17 0.19 8.16
CA SER A 103 -2.58 -0.78 9.20
C SER A 103 -1.79 -0.67 10.50
N PHE A 104 -0.62 -0.03 10.46
CA PHE A 104 0.25 0.14 11.63
C PHE A 104 0.66 1.60 11.82
N PRO A 105 0.35 2.22 12.98
CA PRO A 105 0.81 3.56 13.28
C PRO A 105 2.33 3.59 13.43
N ILE A 106 2.94 4.73 13.10
CA ILE A 106 4.34 5.00 13.45
C ILE A 106 4.43 5.14 14.97
N THR A 107 5.45 4.53 15.57
CA THR A 107 5.63 4.51 17.03
C THR A 107 7.03 5.02 17.37
N ASP A 108 7.12 6.05 18.22
CA ASP A 108 8.41 6.56 18.71
C ASP A 108 9.08 5.60 19.70
N ASP A 109 8.28 4.76 20.36
CA ASP A 109 8.75 3.74 21.28
C ASP A 109 8.95 2.41 20.54
N ARG A 110 9.95 1.62 20.97
CA ARG A 110 9.97 0.18 20.68
C ARG A 110 8.74 -0.43 21.35
N VAL A 111 7.60 -0.42 20.66
CA VAL A 111 6.39 -1.06 21.13
C VAL A 111 6.74 -2.53 21.34
N SER A 112 6.73 -2.94 22.60
CA SER A 112 6.62 -4.33 22.96
C SER A 112 5.26 -4.79 22.44
N TYR A 113 5.20 -5.39 21.24
CA TYR A 113 3.98 -6.02 20.72
C TYR A 113 3.70 -7.29 21.54
N THR A 114 3.31 -7.05 22.79
CA THR A 114 2.58 -7.96 23.67
C THR A 114 1.07 -7.72 23.57
N ALA A 115 0.64 -6.74 22.77
CA ALA A 115 -0.76 -6.56 22.40
C ALA A 115 -1.07 -7.46 21.20
N SER A 116 -2.17 -8.21 21.31
CA SER A 116 -2.73 -9.03 20.23
C SER A 116 -2.99 -8.16 19.00
N LEU A 117 -2.43 -8.57 17.85
CA LEU A 117 -2.66 -7.91 16.56
C LEU A 117 -4.16 -7.95 16.21
N THR A 118 -4.65 -6.91 15.54
CA THR A 118 -5.98 -6.99 14.90
C THR A 118 -5.93 -7.97 13.72
N GLN A 119 -7.10 -8.46 13.28
CA GLN A 119 -7.14 -9.37 12.12
C GLN A 119 -6.52 -8.74 10.88
N ILE A 120 -6.81 -7.47 10.58
CA ILE A 120 -6.27 -6.80 9.41
C ILE A 120 -4.75 -6.61 9.49
N GLN A 121 -4.21 -6.35 10.70
CA GLN A 121 -2.78 -6.30 10.94
C GLN A 121 -2.14 -7.66 10.69
N GLN A 122 -2.76 -8.74 11.18
CA GLN A 122 -2.29 -10.10 10.93
C GLN A 122 -2.30 -10.44 9.43
N ASP A 123 -3.38 -10.10 8.72
CA ASP A 123 -3.49 -10.33 7.26
C ASP A 123 -2.39 -9.60 6.48
N VAL A 124 -2.04 -8.37 6.89
CA VAL A 124 -0.92 -7.61 6.30
C VAL A 124 0.42 -8.31 6.57
N ILE A 125 0.66 -8.77 7.81
CA ILE A 125 1.88 -9.51 8.14
C ILE A 125 1.99 -10.78 7.28
N ASP A 126 0.90 -11.55 7.17
CA ASP A 126 0.88 -12.79 6.41
C ASP A 126 1.15 -12.55 4.92
N ALA A 127 0.56 -11.49 4.34
CA ALA A 127 0.82 -11.07 2.97
C ALA A 127 2.29 -10.67 2.76
N ILE A 128 2.87 -9.87 3.67
CA ILE A 128 4.28 -9.48 3.62
C ILE A 128 5.21 -10.69 3.72
N LEU A 129 4.89 -11.66 4.58
CA LEU A 129 5.69 -12.87 4.77
C LEU A 129 5.64 -13.81 3.56
N ALA A 130 4.48 -13.89 2.89
CA ALA A 130 4.31 -14.69 1.68
C ALA A 130 5.09 -14.13 0.49
N ASN A 131 5.24 -12.81 0.40
CA ASN A 131 5.85 -12.14 -0.75
C ASN A 131 7.36 -11.88 -0.54
N GLU A 132 8.21 -12.82 -0.99
CA GLU A 132 9.67 -12.70 -0.86
C GLU A 132 10.24 -11.47 -1.60
N PHE A 133 9.58 -10.99 -2.67
CA PHE A 133 10.03 -9.85 -3.45
C PHE A 133 10.09 -8.56 -2.62
N VAL A 134 9.17 -8.37 -1.67
CA VAL A 134 9.17 -7.24 -0.71
C VAL A 134 10.52 -7.15 0.03
N TRP A 135 11.03 -8.30 0.46
CA TRP A 135 12.27 -8.39 1.23
C TRP A 135 13.54 -8.29 0.38
N LYS A 136 13.45 -8.62 -0.91
CA LYS A 136 14.58 -8.58 -1.86
C LYS A 136 14.73 -7.21 -2.51
N SER A 137 13.61 -6.54 -2.76
CA SER A 137 13.56 -5.32 -3.58
C SER A 137 13.64 -4.04 -2.76
N ASN A 138 13.26 -4.07 -1.48
CA ASN A 138 13.41 -2.93 -0.58
C ASN A 138 14.38 -3.23 0.58
N PRO A 139 15.64 -2.74 0.52
CA PRO A 139 16.63 -2.94 1.58
C PRO A 139 16.28 -2.22 2.89
N ASP A 140 15.45 -1.17 2.84
CA ASP A 140 15.03 -0.37 3.99
C ASP A 140 13.73 -0.89 4.63
N PHE A 141 13.12 -1.94 4.08
CA PHE A 141 11.84 -2.46 4.56
C PHE A 141 11.90 -2.86 6.06
N GLY A 142 13.02 -3.42 6.51
CA GLY A 142 13.24 -3.73 7.92
C GLY A 142 13.25 -2.48 8.83
N VAL A 143 13.72 -1.34 8.33
CA VAL A 143 13.67 -0.05 9.05
C VAL A 143 12.22 0.43 9.16
N GLN A 144 11.44 0.28 8.09
CA GLN A 144 10.01 0.63 8.08
C GLN A 144 9.17 -0.22 9.04
N LEU A 145 9.50 -1.51 9.18
CA LEU A 145 8.89 -2.38 10.19
C LEU A 145 9.27 -1.91 11.60
N ALA A 146 10.56 -1.63 11.83
CA ALA A 146 11.04 -1.18 13.13
C ALA A 146 10.42 0.15 13.58
N SER A 147 10.17 1.09 12.65
CA SER A 147 9.51 2.37 12.96
C SER A 147 8.03 2.22 13.36
N ARG A 148 7.48 1.01 13.25
CA ARG A 148 6.12 0.64 13.67
C ARG A 148 6.14 -0.32 14.86
N GLY A 149 7.33 -0.53 15.45
CA GLY A 149 7.58 -1.47 16.54
C GLY A 149 7.56 -2.94 16.12
N LEU A 150 7.55 -3.24 14.81
CA LEU A 150 7.58 -4.62 14.30
C LEU A 150 9.03 -5.14 14.19
N PRO A 151 9.23 -6.47 14.22
CA PRO A 151 10.52 -7.07 13.93
C PRO A 151 11.03 -6.68 12.55
N SER A 152 12.32 -6.32 12.48
CA SER A 152 12.95 -5.83 11.25
C SER A 152 13.40 -6.94 10.30
N THR A 153 13.31 -8.21 10.72
CA THR A 153 13.72 -9.36 9.91
C THR A 153 12.52 -10.25 9.59
N ARG A 154 12.54 -10.87 8.40
CA ARG A 154 11.48 -11.81 7.97
C ARG A 154 11.31 -12.98 8.95
N GLN A 155 12.41 -13.49 9.49
CA GLN A 155 12.40 -14.62 10.41
C GLN A 155 11.72 -14.25 11.73
N ASP A 156 12.06 -13.10 12.31
CA ASP A 156 11.46 -12.65 13.56
C ASP A 156 9.99 -12.26 13.37
N LEU A 157 9.65 -11.69 12.20
CA LEU A 157 8.28 -11.35 11.84
C LEU A 157 7.41 -12.61 11.69
N ALA A 158 7.94 -13.69 11.11
CA ALA A 158 7.26 -15.00 11.06
C ALA A 158 7.01 -15.58 12.46
N GLY A 159 7.90 -15.29 13.42
CA GLY A 159 7.72 -15.64 14.82
C GLY A 159 6.52 -14.94 15.48
N LEU A 160 6.10 -13.77 15.00
CA LEU A 160 4.90 -13.08 15.50
C LEU A 160 3.60 -13.75 15.04
N GLY A 161 3.51 -14.13 13.75
CA GLY A 161 2.29 -14.70 13.19
C GLY A 161 1.87 -16.05 13.80
N THR A 162 2.82 -16.76 14.41
CA THR A 162 2.56 -18.07 15.06
C THR A 162 2.07 -17.95 16.51
N ASN A 163 2.29 -16.81 17.18
CA ASN A 163 1.93 -16.62 18.59
C ASN A 163 0.47 -16.17 18.81
N ASN A 164 -0.26 -15.80 17.75
CA ASN A 164 -1.67 -15.39 17.82
C ASN A 164 -2.67 -16.51 17.46
N ALA A 165 -2.19 -17.71 17.11
CA ALA A 165 -3.03 -18.87 16.73
C ALA A 165 -3.30 -19.83 17.91
N GLY A 166 -2.98 -19.43 19.14
CA GLY A 166 -3.11 -20.23 20.37
C GLY A 166 -4.28 -19.79 21.26
#